data_AF-A0A0Q7DTQ4-F1
#
_entry.id   AF-A0A0Q7DTQ4-F1
#
_cell.length_a   1.000
_cell.length_b   1.000
_cell.length_c   1.000
_cell.angle_alpha   90.00
_cell.angle_beta   90.00
_cell.angle_gamma   90.00
#
_symmetry.space_group_name_H-M   'P 1'
#
loop_
_entity.id
_entity.type
_entity.pdbx_description
1 polymer ?
#
loop_
_entity_poly.entity_id
_entity_poly.type
_entity_poly.pdbx_seq_one_letter_code
_entity_poly.pdbx_strand_id
1 'polypeptide(L)'
;MLRLQFVLFQADEAAKMLRAGAVPRLRTALLLLDNCTEVLLDRWIEDRLAHEGMQRQIKNRAVEAGIPTDHPHFADLFVETFLTAADASRVARYFNEKLTFASERCVLAPTVASVLSHIHRYRNESYHGGRVRPGILRTTVAIQIHLVCDLVRTLKLGSAGYNSKQDFSWLNERFGIRSPSALWEEREMERVLAEIRGAADVDTEAVHAALAENLEERIEALDQTIEFLVDETRVEKTPDAVIAAAQTFTLKRLSREVAYPPPPRGLDKALDSSVIDRVRRIPDVLRNPSDRLKVFDVFAEADATLDRTEYVLDQLAMAVDRVIQLEIDRARGK
;
A
#
# COMPACT_ATOMS: atom_id res chain seq x y z
N MET A 1 -17.53 -19.53 -0.38
CA MET A 1 -17.65 -19.34 -1.84
C MET A 1 -18.00 -17.88 -2.18
N LEU A 2 -19.01 -17.29 -1.52
CA LEU A 2 -19.49 -15.92 -1.80
C LEU A 2 -18.36 -14.88 -1.92
N ARG A 3 -17.48 -14.82 -0.91
CA ARG A 3 -16.40 -13.82 -0.87
C ARG A 3 -15.37 -13.96 -2.00
N LEU A 4 -15.06 -15.19 -2.44
CA LEU A 4 -14.09 -15.42 -3.52
C LEU A 4 -14.62 -14.94 -4.87
N GLN A 5 -15.89 -15.20 -5.16
CA GLN A 5 -16.53 -14.75 -6.40
C GLN A 5 -16.58 -13.21 -6.45
N PHE A 6 -16.87 -12.55 -5.31
CA PHE A 6 -16.78 -11.09 -5.22
C PHE A 6 -15.36 -10.56 -5.46
N VAL A 7 -14.35 -11.22 -4.90
CA VAL A 7 -12.94 -10.86 -5.14
C VAL A 7 -12.59 -10.99 -6.64
N LEU A 8 -12.96 -12.09 -7.28
CA LEU A 8 -12.71 -12.30 -8.71
C LEU A 8 -13.45 -11.27 -9.58
N PHE A 9 -14.69 -10.94 -9.23
CA PHE A 9 -15.47 -9.90 -9.91
C PHE A 9 -14.79 -8.54 -9.80
N GLN A 10 -14.43 -8.12 -8.58
CA GLN A 10 -13.76 -6.84 -8.33
C GLN A 10 -12.41 -6.76 -9.04
N ALA A 11 -11.64 -7.85 -9.07
CA ALA A 11 -10.38 -7.92 -9.80
C ALA A 11 -10.57 -7.82 -11.32
N ASP A 12 -11.57 -8.50 -11.92
CA ASP A 12 -11.88 -8.39 -13.36
C ASP A 12 -12.40 -6.98 -13.73
N GLU A 13 -13.20 -6.35 -12.87
CA GLU A 13 -13.64 -4.96 -13.04
C GLU A 13 -12.47 -3.96 -12.94
N ALA A 14 -11.58 -4.14 -11.97
CA ALA A 14 -10.37 -3.33 -11.86
C ALA A 14 -9.47 -3.49 -13.10
N ALA A 15 -9.35 -4.70 -13.65
CA ALA A 15 -8.65 -4.97 -14.90
C ALA A 15 -9.28 -4.24 -16.12
N LYS A 16 -10.62 -4.20 -16.21
CA LYS A 16 -11.33 -3.40 -17.23
C LYS A 16 -11.04 -1.90 -17.07
N MET A 17 -11.05 -1.41 -15.84
CA MET A 17 -10.73 -0.01 -15.52
C MET A 17 -9.28 0.35 -15.86
N LEU A 18 -8.33 -0.56 -15.61
CA LEU A 18 -6.92 -0.40 -15.99
C LEU A 18 -6.77 -0.20 -17.51
N ARG A 19 -7.42 -1.05 -18.32
CA ARG A 19 -7.41 -0.93 -19.78
C ARG A 19 -7.98 0.40 -20.27
N ALA A 20 -9.02 0.89 -19.60
CA ALA A 20 -9.59 2.19 -19.93
C ALA A 20 -8.68 3.38 -19.60
N GLY A 21 -7.75 3.24 -18.65
CA GLY A 21 -6.67 4.20 -18.38
C GLY A 21 -7.08 5.56 -17.77
N ALA A 22 -8.37 5.89 -17.68
CA ALA A 22 -8.80 7.17 -17.14
C ALA A 22 -8.54 7.27 -15.62
N VAL A 23 -7.96 8.38 -15.17
CA VAL A 23 -7.56 8.59 -13.75
C VAL A 23 -8.69 8.29 -12.75
N PRO A 24 -9.95 8.74 -12.93
CA PRO A 24 -11.03 8.39 -12.02
C PRO A 24 -11.28 6.87 -11.95
N ARG A 25 -11.20 6.17 -13.10
CA ARG A 25 -11.38 4.72 -13.16
C ARG A 25 -10.23 3.98 -12.48
N LEU A 26 -9.00 4.44 -12.64
CA LEU A 26 -7.83 3.86 -11.97
C LEU A 26 -7.90 4.04 -10.44
N ARG A 27 -8.43 5.17 -9.95
CA ARG A 27 -8.68 5.36 -8.51
C ARG A 27 -9.72 4.36 -7.99
N THR A 28 -10.79 4.16 -8.74
CA THR A 28 -11.80 3.15 -8.40
C THR A 28 -11.21 1.73 -8.45
N ALA A 29 -10.38 1.41 -9.45
CA ALA A 29 -9.70 0.13 -9.55
C ALA A 29 -8.84 -0.15 -8.30
N LEU A 30 -8.08 0.85 -7.86
CA LEU A 30 -7.25 0.76 -6.65
C LEU A 30 -8.10 0.49 -5.39
N LEU A 31 -9.28 1.13 -5.27
CA LEU A 31 -10.22 0.87 -4.17
C LEU A 31 -10.73 -0.58 -4.19
N LEU A 32 -11.13 -1.07 -5.37
CA LEU A 32 -11.65 -2.44 -5.53
C LEU A 32 -10.58 -3.48 -5.19
N LEU A 33 -9.35 -3.28 -5.66
CA LEU A 33 -8.24 -4.20 -5.43
C LEU A 33 -7.75 -4.18 -3.97
N ASP A 34 -7.76 -3.02 -3.31
CA ASP A 34 -7.44 -2.93 -1.89
C ASP A 34 -8.48 -3.65 -1.03
N ASN A 35 -9.77 -3.51 -1.38
CA ASN A 35 -10.84 -4.30 -0.77
C ASN A 35 -10.68 -5.79 -1.03
N CYS A 36 -10.24 -6.21 -2.23
CA CYS A 36 -9.93 -7.60 -2.52
C CYS A 36 -8.85 -8.13 -1.56
N THR A 37 -7.72 -7.42 -1.46
CA THR A 37 -6.63 -7.78 -0.55
C THR A 37 -7.12 -7.90 0.90
N GLU A 38 -7.88 -6.92 1.38
CA GLU A 38 -8.40 -6.93 2.75
C GLU A 38 -9.35 -8.12 3.00
N VAL A 39 -10.30 -8.39 2.11
CA VAL A 39 -11.23 -9.52 2.24
C VAL A 39 -10.50 -10.87 2.23
N LEU A 40 -9.47 -11.01 1.38
CA LEU A 40 -8.66 -12.23 1.33
C LEU A 40 -7.88 -12.43 2.64
N LEU A 41 -7.22 -11.38 3.13
CA LEU A 41 -6.47 -11.41 4.40
C LEU A 41 -7.39 -11.68 5.58
N ASP A 42 -8.54 -10.98 5.67
CA ASP A 42 -9.52 -11.16 6.73
C ASP A 42 -9.98 -12.60 6.82
N ARG A 43 -10.27 -13.21 5.67
CA ARG A 43 -10.75 -14.58 5.67
C ARG A 43 -9.67 -15.56 6.12
N TRP A 44 -8.43 -15.35 5.69
CA TRP A 44 -7.31 -16.19 6.12
C TRP A 44 -7.02 -16.02 7.61
N ILE A 45 -7.07 -14.77 8.12
CA ILE A 45 -6.85 -14.45 9.54
C ILE A 45 -7.97 -15.01 10.42
N GLU A 46 -9.24 -14.87 10.02
CA GLU A 46 -10.38 -15.46 10.73
C GLU A 46 -10.17 -16.97 10.95
N ASP A 47 -9.80 -17.69 9.89
CA ASP A 47 -9.56 -19.14 9.93
C ASP A 47 -8.35 -19.49 10.79
N ARG A 48 -7.24 -18.77 10.61
CA ARG A 48 -6.00 -19.00 11.36
C ARG A 48 -6.16 -18.71 12.85
N LEU A 49 -6.81 -17.61 13.23
CA LEU A 49 -7.06 -17.27 14.63
C LEU A 49 -8.03 -18.26 15.29
N ALA A 50 -9.02 -18.78 14.56
CA ALA A 50 -9.88 -19.84 15.06
C ALA A 50 -9.08 -21.13 15.34
N HIS A 51 -8.18 -21.50 14.43
CA HIS A 51 -7.29 -22.65 14.61
C HIS A 51 -6.34 -22.46 15.80
N GLU A 52 -5.69 -21.30 15.93
CA GLU A 52 -4.81 -20.96 17.06
C GLU A 52 -5.58 -20.94 18.39
N GLY A 53 -6.85 -20.49 18.38
CA GLY A 53 -7.73 -20.54 19.54
C GLY A 53 -8.01 -21.98 19.99
N MET A 54 -8.28 -22.88 19.05
CA MET A 54 -8.48 -24.31 19.32
C MET A 54 -7.18 -24.96 19.85
N GLN A 55 -6.05 -24.72 19.21
CA GLN A 55 -4.75 -25.24 19.64
C GLN A 55 -4.39 -24.77 21.06
N ARG A 56 -4.63 -23.51 21.38
CA ARG A 56 -4.46 -22.97 22.74
C ARG A 56 -5.31 -23.70 23.77
N GLN A 57 -6.58 -23.99 23.46
CA GLN A 57 -7.44 -24.76 24.35
C GLN A 57 -6.90 -26.18 24.57
N ILE A 58 -6.40 -26.83 23.52
CA ILE A 58 -5.76 -28.15 23.62
C ILE A 58 -4.52 -28.08 24.51
N LYS A 59 -3.67 -27.06 24.33
CA LYS A 59 -2.46 -26.84 25.14
C LYS A 59 -2.81 -26.70 26.62
N ASN A 60 -3.79 -25.86 26.94
CA ASN A 60 -4.23 -25.65 28.32
C ASN A 60 -4.73 -26.96 28.95
N ARG A 61 -5.55 -27.73 28.23
CA ARG A 61 -6.03 -29.04 28.71
C ARG A 61 -4.91 -30.06 28.89
N ALA A 62 -3.91 -30.06 28.01
CA ALA A 62 -2.75 -30.93 28.13
C ALA A 62 -1.92 -30.61 29.39
N VAL A 63 -1.73 -29.32 29.69
CA VAL A 63 -1.09 -28.86 30.94
C VAL A 63 -1.90 -29.30 32.16
N GLU A 64 -3.21 -29.07 32.16
CA GLU A 64 -4.11 -29.48 33.26
C GLU A 64 -4.10 -31.00 33.49
N ALA A 65 -3.97 -31.78 32.43
CA ALA A 65 -3.87 -33.24 32.50
C ALA A 65 -2.47 -33.75 32.88
N GLY A 66 -1.49 -32.87 33.09
CA GLY A 66 -0.12 -33.24 33.46
C GLY A 66 0.68 -33.92 32.33
N ILE A 67 0.33 -33.66 31.06
CA ILE A 67 1.06 -34.20 29.92
C ILE A 67 2.46 -33.54 29.86
N PRO A 68 3.55 -34.32 29.77
CA PRO A 68 4.90 -33.77 29.65
C PRO A 68 5.08 -32.90 28.41
N THR A 69 5.87 -31.84 28.51
CA THR A 69 6.10 -30.88 27.41
C THR A 69 6.85 -31.47 26.23
N ASP A 70 7.62 -32.54 26.47
CA ASP A 70 8.38 -33.31 25.48
C ASP A 70 7.60 -34.51 24.92
N HIS A 71 6.31 -34.63 25.24
CA HIS A 71 5.48 -35.72 24.74
C HIS A 71 5.44 -35.72 23.19
N PRO A 72 5.73 -36.84 22.51
CA PRO A 72 5.91 -36.89 21.05
C PRO A 72 4.75 -36.32 20.23
N HIS A 73 3.52 -36.42 20.75
CA HIS A 73 2.31 -35.92 20.07
C HIS A 73 1.95 -34.46 20.39
N PHE A 74 2.62 -33.82 21.36
CA PHE A 74 2.31 -32.44 21.80
C PHE A 74 3.50 -31.49 21.79
N ALA A 75 4.72 -31.98 21.52
CA ALA A 75 5.94 -31.18 21.55
C ALA A 75 5.81 -29.88 20.73
N ASP A 76 5.31 -29.96 19.50
CA ASP A 76 5.12 -28.79 18.63
C ASP A 76 4.13 -27.77 19.24
N LEU A 77 3.06 -28.25 19.87
CA LEU A 77 2.04 -27.41 20.50
C LEU A 77 2.61 -26.64 21.71
N PHE A 78 3.54 -27.25 22.44
CA PHE A 78 4.17 -26.62 23.59
C PHE A 78 5.18 -25.52 23.20
N VAL A 79 5.87 -25.68 22.06
CA VAL A 79 6.78 -24.67 21.52
C VAL A 79 6.04 -23.54 20.79
N GLU A 80 4.83 -23.80 20.28
CA GLU A 80 4.05 -22.80 19.56
C GLU A 80 3.67 -21.60 20.47
N THR A 81 3.92 -20.39 19.94
CA THR A 81 3.55 -19.12 20.57
C THR A 81 2.25 -18.61 19.96
N PHE A 82 1.27 -18.34 20.83
CA PHE A 82 -0.05 -17.86 20.45
C PHE A 82 -0.19 -16.37 20.77
N LEU A 83 -0.91 -15.64 19.92
CA LEU A 83 -1.21 -14.23 20.15
C LEU A 83 -2.02 -14.01 21.43
N THR A 84 -1.82 -12.89 22.11
CA THR A 84 -2.76 -12.47 23.16
C THR A 84 -4.13 -12.12 22.56
N ALA A 85 -5.19 -12.05 23.37
CA ALA A 85 -6.50 -11.62 22.87
C ALA A 85 -6.47 -10.18 22.32
N ALA A 86 -5.64 -9.32 22.92
CA ALA A 86 -5.44 -7.95 22.45
C ALA A 86 -4.73 -7.92 21.10
N ASP A 87 -3.67 -8.72 20.91
CA ASP A 87 -2.95 -8.80 19.65
C ASP A 87 -3.79 -9.42 18.54
N ALA A 88 -4.54 -10.49 18.84
CA ALA A 88 -5.49 -11.08 17.89
C ALA A 88 -6.56 -10.07 17.43
N SER A 89 -7.07 -9.25 18.36
CA SER A 89 -8.02 -8.17 18.04
C SER A 89 -7.38 -7.08 17.17
N ARG A 90 -6.13 -6.69 17.45
CA ARG A 90 -5.37 -5.75 16.61
C ARG A 90 -5.16 -6.28 15.20
N VAL A 91 -4.70 -7.52 15.07
CA VAL A 91 -4.50 -8.21 13.79
C VAL A 91 -5.81 -8.27 12.99
N ALA A 92 -6.92 -8.64 13.62
CA ALA A 92 -8.21 -8.66 12.93
C ALA A 92 -8.70 -7.27 12.46
N ARG A 93 -8.32 -6.19 13.16
CA ARG A 93 -8.84 -4.84 12.91
C ARG A 93 -8.03 -4.02 11.92
N TYR A 94 -6.70 -4.10 11.96
CA TYR A 94 -5.84 -3.14 11.27
C TYR A 94 -5.10 -3.77 10.10
N PHE A 95 -5.25 -3.21 8.90
CA PHE A 95 -4.68 -3.74 7.66
C PHE A 95 -3.17 -4.03 7.74
N ASN A 96 -2.37 -3.10 8.26
CA ASN A 96 -0.92 -3.34 8.38
C ASN A 96 -0.57 -4.44 9.39
N GLU A 97 -1.37 -4.62 10.45
CA GLU A 97 -1.17 -5.73 11.40
C GLU A 97 -1.52 -7.08 10.74
N LYS A 98 -2.51 -7.11 9.84
CA LYS A 98 -2.83 -8.29 9.01
C LYS A 98 -1.63 -8.71 8.16
N LEU A 99 -1.00 -7.74 7.50
CA LEU A 99 0.18 -7.96 6.65
C LEU A 99 1.39 -8.43 7.44
N THR A 100 1.70 -7.78 8.57
CA THR A 100 2.78 -8.20 9.47
C THR A 100 2.57 -9.62 9.95
N PHE A 101 1.37 -9.93 10.46
CA PHE A 101 1.04 -11.27 10.92
C PHE A 101 1.16 -12.32 9.82
N ALA A 102 0.65 -12.05 8.61
CA ALA A 102 0.78 -12.96 7.48
C ALA A 102 2.25 -13.17 7.05
N SER A 103 3.09 -12.14 7.16
CA SER A 103 4.53 -12.24 6.87
C SER A 103 5.30 -13.03 7.94
N GLU A 104 5.01 -12.80 9.23
CA GLU A 104 5.64 -13.52 10.35
C GLU A 104 5.31 -15.02 10.34
N ARG A 105 4.12 -15.38 9.83
CA ARG A 105 3.70 -16.76 9.61
C ARG A 105 4.22 -17.35 8.29
N CYS A 106 5.12 -16.65 7.59
CA CYS A 106 5.72 -17.06 6.31
C CYS A 106 4.69 -17.35 5.20
N VAL A 107 3.47 -16.81 5.32
CA VAL A 107 2.44 -16.95 4.28
C VAL A 107 2.61 -15.90 3.20
N LEU A 108 3.08 -14.70 3.57
CA LEU A 108 3.47 -13.66 2.63
C LEU A 108 4.98 -13.40 2.73
N ALA A 109 5.61 -13.17 1.59
CA ALA A 109 6.98 -12.67 1.56
C ALA A 109 7.01 -11.24 2.14
N PRO A 110 8.06 -10.86 2.90
CA PRO A 110 8.16 -9.52 3.48
C PRO A 110 8.01 -8.38 2.46
N THR A 111 8.61 -8.52 1.27
CA THR A 111 8.47 -7.54 0.18
C THR A 111 7.03 -7.41 -0.30
N VAL A 112 6.26 -8.51 -0.38
CA VAL A 112 4.84 -8.45 -0.75
C VAL A 112 4.03 -7.71 0.31
N ALA A 113 4.29 -7.98 1.60
CA ALA A 113 3.64 -7.27 2.69
C ALA A 113 3.97 -5.76 2.66
N SER A 114 5.24 -5.40 2.43
CA SER A 114 5.66 -4.00 2.30
C SER A 114 4.97 -3.29 1.14
N VAL A 115 4.99 -3.88 -0.05
CA VAL A 115 4.32 -3.33 -1.25
C VAL A 115 2.82 -3.15 -1.02
N LEU A 116 2.12 -4.13 -0.44
CA LEU A 116 0.69 -4.00 -0.13
C LEU A 116 0.40 -2.87 0.88
N SER A 117 1.27 -2.68 1.87
CA SER A 117 1.18 -1.56 2.82
C SER A 117 1.31 -0.20 2.11
N HIS A 118 2.27 -0.08 1.18
CA HIS A 118 2.43 1.12 0.36
C HIS A 118 1.24 1.40 -0.55
N ILE A 119 0.72 0.36 -1.22
CA ILE A 119 -0.45 0.47 -2.09
C ILE A 119 -1.70 0.89 -1.28
N HIS A 120 -1.90 0.31 -0.10
CA HIS A 120 -2.98 0.69 0.80
C HIS A 120 -2.88 2.16 1.24
N ARG A 121 -1.67 2.66 1.50
CA ARG A 121 -1.43 4.08 1.74
C ARG A 121 -1.84 4.93 0.53
N TYR A 122 -1.41 4.58 -0.68
CA TYR A 122 -1.80 5.32 -1.89
C TYR A 122 -3.30 5.32 -2.13
N ARG A 123 -3.99 4.22 -1.82
CA ARG A 123 -5.45 4.16 -1.87
C ARG A 123 -6.05 5.19 -0.91
N ASN A 124 -5.61 5.20 0.34
CA ASN A 124 -6.12 6.13 1.35
C ASN A 124 -5.85 7.59 1.00
N GLU A 125 -4.67 7.92 0.47
CA GLU A 125 -4.33 9.25 -0.03
C GLU A 125 -5.24 9.68 -1.18
N SER A 126 -5.42 8.80 -2.17
CA SER A 126 -6.23 9.09 -3.34
C SER A 126 -7.71 9.27 -3.02
N TYR A 127 -8.24 8.55 -2.02
CA TYR A 127 -9.67 8.56 -1.72
C TYR A 127 -10.05 9.52 -0.58
N HIS A 128 -9.30 9.52 0.52
CA HIS A 128 -9.58 10.36 1.69
C HIS A 128 -8.82 11.69 1.68
N GLY A 129 -7.60 11.70 1.14
CA GLY A 129 -6.75 12.89 1.11
C GLY A 129 -6.93 13.76 -0.11
N GLY A 130 -7.68 13.31 -1.13
CA GLY A 130 -7.80 14.00 -2.41
C GLY A 130 -6.48 14.10 -3.20
N ARG A 131 -5.40 13.47 -2.71
CA ARG A 131 -4.06 13.50 -3.31
C ARG A 131 -3.93 12.35 -4.29
N VAL A 132 -4.03 12.66 -5.58
CA VAL A 132 -3.91 11.67 -6.66
C VAL A 132 -2.54 11.82 -7.29
N ARG A 133 -1.80 10.71 -7.40
CA ARG A 133 -0.51 10.64 -8.09
C ARG A 133 -0.71 9.99 -9.47
N PRO A 134 -1.11 10.75 -10.51
CA PRO A 134 -1.49 10.16 -11.79
C PRO A 134 -0.34 9.38 -12.45
N GLY A 135 0.91 9.84 -12.31
CA GLY A 135 2.10 9.24 -12.92
C GLY A 135 2.33 7.78 -12.51
N ILE A 136 1.97 7.39 -11.29
CA ILE A 136 2.19 6.02 -10.80
C ILE A 136 0.92 5.19 -10.70
N LEU A 137 -0.25 5.80 -10.82
CA LEU A 137 -1.52 5.15 -10.49
C LEU A 137 -1.79 3.92 -11.36
N ARG A 138 -1.47 4.00 -12.67
CA ARG A 138 -1.61 2.89 -13.61
C ARG A 138 -0.71 1.70 -13.19
N THR A 139 0.54 1.99 -12.88
CA THR A 139 1.55 1.02 -12.44
C THR A 139 1.13 0.34 -11.14
N THR A 140 0.70 1.13 -10.14
CA THR A 140 0.21 0.64 -8.85
C THR A 140 -0.98 -0.32 -9.03
N VAL A 141 -1.97 0.05 -9.85
CA VAL A 141 -3.14 -0.80 -10.14
C VAL A 141 -2.72 -2.10 -10.81
N ALA A 142 -1.82 -2.05 -11.79
CA ALA A 142 -1.33 -3.25 -12.47
C ALA A 142 -0.62 -4.19 -11.50
N ILE A 143 0.33 -3.69 -10.70
CA ILE A 143 1.03 -4.48 -9.68
C ILE A 143 0.02 -5.11 -8.71
N GLN A 144 -0.98 -4.35 -8.25
CA GLN A 144 -1.96 -4.86 -7.31
C GLN A 144 -2.86 -5.95 -7.91
N ILE A 145 -3.20 -5.90 -9.21
CA ILE A 145 -3.91 -7.00 -9.88
C ILE A 145 -3.10 -8.30 -9.79
N HIS A 146 -1.79 -8.24 -10.09
CA HIS A 146 -0.91 -9.40 -9.96
C HIS A 146 -0.88 -9.92 -8.52
N LEU A 147 -0.70 -9.02 -7.54
CA LEU A 147 -0.67 -9.38 -6.12
C LEU A 147 -1.98 -10.00 -5.64
N VAL A 148 -3.14 -9.44 -6.00
CA VAL A 148 -4.45 -10.01 -5.64
C VAL A 148 -4.58 -11.42 -6.21
N CYS A 149 -4.17 -11.64 -7.47
CA CYS A 149 -4.20 -12.96 -8.05
C CYS A 149 -3.23 -13.93 -7.35
N ASP A 150 -2.06 -13.47 -6.91
CA ASP A 150 -1.11 -14.27 -6.12
C ASP A 150 -1.66 -14.59 -4.72
N LEU A 151 -2.35 -13.64 -4.09
CA LEU A 151 -3.01 -13.83 -2.79
C LEU A 151 -4.12 -14.87 -2.85
N VAL A 152 -4.95 -14.86 -3.89
CA VAL A 152 -6.00 -15.88 -4.09
C VAL A 152 -5.38 -17.29 -4.08
N ARG A 153 -4.23 -17.47 -4.74
CA ARG A 153 -3.51 -18.76 -4.76
C ARG A 153 -2.86 -19.09 -3.42
N THR A 154 -2.21 -18.11 -2.80
CA THR A 154 -1.35 -18.32 -1.64
C THR A 154 -2.15 -18.57 -0.38
N LEU A 155 -3.22 -17.80 -0.16
CA LEU A 155 -4.02 -17.87 1.06
C LEU A 155 -4.98 -19.07 1.10
N LYS A 156 -5.15 -19.77 -0.04
CA LYS A 156 -5.97 -20.98 -0.21
C LYS A 156 -7.22 -20.98 0.67
N LEU A 157 -8.07 -19.96 0.46
CA LEU A 157 -9.23 -19.74 1.33
C LEU A 157 -10.08 -21.02 1.42
N GLY A 158 -10.22 -21.55 2.63
CA GLY A 158 -10.92 -22.81 2.89
C GLY A 158 -12.37 -22.80 2.40
N SER A 159 -12.91 -24.01 2.22
CA SER A 159 -14.27 -24.23 1.71
C SER A 159 -15.36 -23.73 2.66
N ALA A 160 -15.64 -22.43 2.62
CA ALA A 160 -16.83 -21.88 3.27
C ALA A 160 -18.04 -22.04 2.34
N GLY A 161 -19.14 -22.52 2.91
CA GLY A 161 -20.34 -23.01 2.22
C GLY A 161 -20.87 -22.19 1.04
N TYR A 162 -21.51 -22.91 0.13
CA TYR A 162 -22.30 -22.36 -0.96
C TYR A 162 -23.66 -21.91 -0.43
N ASN A 163 -24.05 -20.66 -0.71
CA ASN A 163 -25.44 -20.22 -0.53
C ASN A 163 -26.08 -20.14 -1.92
N SER A 164 -27.12 -20.94 -2.14
CA SER A 164 -27.79 -21.12 -3.44
C SER A 164 -28.61 -19.93 -3.92
N LYS A 165 -28.69 -18.83 -3.15
CA LYS A 165 -29.55 -17.67 -3.45
C LYS A 165 -28.87 -16.51 -4.22
N GLN A 166 -27.57 -16.60 -4.52
CA GLN A 166 -26.87 -15.51 -5.22
C GLN A 166 -26.72 -15.80 -6.72
N ASP A 167 -26.82 -14.75 -7.53
CA ASP A 167 -26.64 -14.79 -8.97
C ASP A 167 -25.15 -14.74 -9.35
N PHE A 168 -24.69 -15.79 -10.03
CA PHE A 168 -23.31 -15.93 -10.53
C PHE A 168 -23.27 -16.13 -12.05
N SER A 169 -24.33 -15.72 -12.75
CA SER A 169 -24.41 -15.76 -14.22
C SER A 169 -23.20 -15.11 -14.89
N TRP A 170 -22.67 -14.04 -14.31
CA TRP A 170 -21.48 -13.34 -14.81
C TRP A 170 -20.25 -14.24 -14.98
N LEU A 171 -20.05 -15.26 -14.13
CA LEU A 171 -18.93 -16.22 -14.26
C LEU A 171 -19.07 -17.07 -15.52
N ASN A 172 -20.30 -17.45 -15.86
CA ASN A 172 -20.59 -18.18 -17.08
C ASN A 172 -20.42 -17.27 -18.30
N GLU A 173 -20.94 -16.04 -18.25
CA GLU A 173 -20.84 -15.08 -19.35
C GLU A 173 -19.39 -14.65 -19.62
N ARG A 174 -18.62 -14.38 -18.56
CA ARG A 174 -17.25 -13.86 -18.66
C ARG A 174 -16.20 -14.93 -18.86
N PHE A 175 -16.35 -16.08 -18.20
CA PHE A 175 -15.32 -17.13 -18.14
C PHE A 175 -15.80 -18.51 -18.58
N GLY A 176 -17.06 -18.68 -18.98
CA GLY A 176 -17.63 -19.98 -19.36
C GLY A 176 -17.85 -20.95 -18.19
N ILE A 177 -17.81 -20.46 -16.95
CA ILE A 177 -17.95 -21.28 -15.74
C ILE A 177 -19.43 -21.48 -15.41
N ARG A 178 -19.96 -22.67 -15.73
CA ARG A 178 -21.37 -23.03 -15.50
C ARG A 178 -21.72 -23.31 -14.04
N SER A 179 -20.75 -23.80 -13.27
CA SER A 179 -20.92 -24.08 -11.84
C SER A 179 -19.81 -23.37 -11.05
N PRO A 180 -20.16 -22.54 -10.05
CA PRO A 180 -19.18 -21.95 -9.15
C PRO A 180 -18.25 -22.94 -8.45
N SER A 181 -18.67 -24.20 -8.30
CA SER A 181 -17.82 -25.25 -7.73
C SER A 181 -16.61 -25.58 -8.60
N ALA A 182 -16.63 -25.27 -9.89
CA ALA A 182 -15.46 -25.45 -10.75
C ALA A 182 -14.26 -24.61 -10.26
N LEU A 183 -14.49 -23.51 -9.53
CA LEU A 183 -13.43 -22.69 -8.95
C LEU A 183 -12.64 -23.39 -7.82
N TRP A 184 -13.08 -24.55 -7.34
CA TRP A 184 -12.27 -25.40 -6.45
C TRP A 184 -11.18 -26.17 -7.20
N GLU A 185 -11.36 -26.35 -8.51
CA GLU A 185 -10.38 -27.00 -9.36
C GLU A 185 -9.25 -26.02 -9.64
N GLU A 186 -8.04 -26.38 -9.21
CA GLU A 186 -6.86 -25.53 -9.37
C GLU A 186 -6.69 -25.08 -10.83
N ARG A 187 -6.93 -25.98 -11.79
CA ARG A 187 -6.86 -25.65 -13.22
C ARG A 187 -7.81 -24.53 -13.65
N GLU A 188 -9.07 -24.56 -13.21
CA GLU A 188 -10.05 -23.53 -13.58
C GLU A 188 -9.76 -22.21 -12.87
N MET A 189 -9.35 -22.26 -11.60
CA MET A 189 -8.90 -21.07 -10.88
C MET A 189 -7.70 -20.43 -11.58
N GLU A 190 -6.69 -21.23 -11.96
CA GLU A 190 -5.51 -20.74 -12.69
C GLU A 190 -5.88 -20.08 -14.01
N ARG A 191 -6.80 -20.67 -14.77
CA ARG A 191 -7.28 -20.09 -16.03
C ARG A 191 -7.92 -18.72 -15.80
N VAL A 192 -8.84 -18.61 -14.83
CA VAL A 192 -9.51 -17.34 -14.51
C VAL A 192 -8.50 -16.29 -14.06
N LEU A 193 -7.59 -16.65 -13.15
CA LEU A 193 -6.56 -15.73 -12.67
C LEU A 193 -5.61 -15.30 -13.80
N ALA A 194 -5.24 -16.20 -14.71
CA ALA A 194 -4.41 -15.88 -15.87
C ALA A 194 -5.12 -14.89 -16.81
N GLU A 195 -6.42 -15.05 -17.05
CA GLU A 195 -7.20 -14.10 -17.85
C GLU A 195 -7.28 -12.72 -17.20
N ILE A 196 -7.47 -12.65 -15.88
CA ILE A 196 -7.50 -11.37 -15.14
C ILE A 196 -6.10 -10.72 -15.17
N ARG A 197 -5.04 -11.49 -14.91
CA ARG A 197 -3.65 -10.99 -14.96
C ARG A 197 -3.24 -10.51 -16.34
N GLY A 198 -3.68 -11.18 -17.41
CA GLY A 198 -3.36 -10.79 -18.79
C GLY A 198 -3.87 -9.38 -19.14
N ALA A 199 -4.86 -8.86 -18.42
CA ALA A 199 -5.30 -7.48 -18.56
C ALA A 199 -4.35 -6.45 -17.93
N ALA A 200 -3.52 -6.90 -16.99
CA ALA A 200 -2.51 -6.13 -16.28
C ALA A 200 -1.10 -6.47 -16.75
N ASP A 201 -0.97 -6.96 -17.99
CA ASP A 201 0.34 -7.17 -18.59
C ASP A 201 0.99 -5.80 -18.80
N VAL A 202 1.99 -5.52 -17.98
CA VAL A 202 2.78 -4.29 -18.07
C VAL A 202 4.21 -4.74 -18.19
N ASP A 203 4.84 -4.26 -19.25
CA ASP A 203 6.27 -4.42 -19.47
C ASP A 203 7.04 -3.95 -18.23
N THR A 204 7.87 -4.83 -17.69
CA THR A 204 8.63 -4.57 -16.47
C THR A 204 9.59 -3.40 -16.68
N GLU A 205 10.19 -3.30 -17.87
CA GLU A 205 11.06 -2.17 -18.22
C GLU A 205 10.27 -0.86 -18.25
N ALA A 206 9.07 -0.87 -18.84
CA ALA A 206 8.17 0.29 -18.83
C ALA A 206 7.72 0.68 -17.40
N VAL A 207 7.49 -0.28 -16.50
CA VAL A 207 7.20 0.00 -15.08
C VAL A 207 8.38 0.72 -14.44
N HIS A 208 9.59 0.19 -14.62
CA HIS A 208 10.79 0.75 -14.01
C HIS A 208 11.05 2.17 -14.51
N ALA A 209 10.94 2.38 -15.83
CA ALA A 209 11.09 3.68 -16.46
C ALA A 209 10.08 4.69 -15.93
N ALA A 210 8.79 4.33 -15.87
CA ALA A 210 7.74 5.24 -15.40
C ALA A 210 7.89 5.63 -13.92
N LEU A 211 8.34 4.70 -13.06
CA LEU A 211 8.61 4.99 -11.65
C LEU A 211 9.84 5.89 -11.50
N ALA A 212 10.90 5.67 -12.29
CA ALA A 212 12.09 6.50 -12.29
C ALA A 212 11.80 7.94 -12.77
N GLU A 213 11.12 8.07 -13.90
CA GLU A 213 10.70 9.35 -14.48
C GLU A 213 9.85 10.16 -13.49
N ASN A 214 8.90 9.50 -12.81
CA ASN A 214 8.07 10.18 -11.80
C ASN A 214 8.88 10.72 -10.61
N LEU A 215 9.93 10.01 -10.17
CA LEU A 215 10.80 10.52 -9.11
C LEU A 215 11.64 11.70 -9.62
N GLU A 216 12.19 11.61 -10.83
CA GLU A 216 13.02 12.66 -11.43
C GLU A 216 12.27 13.98 -11.59
N GLU A 217 11.06 13.95 -12.16
CA GLU A 217 10.21 15.13 -12.30
C GLU A 217 9.95 15.81 -10.94
N ARG A 218 9.73 15.01 -9.90
CA ARG A 218 9.47 15.51 -8.55
C ARG A 218 10.71 16.05 -7.86
N ILE A 219 11.86 15.40 -8.05
CA ILE A 219 13.15 15.90 -7.57
C ILE A 219 13.46 17.24 -8.23
N GLU A 220 13.25 17.38 -9.53
CA GLU A 220 13.47 18.64 -10.24
C GLU A 220 12.57 19.76 -9.70
N ALA A 221 11.28 19.49 -9.49
CA ALA A 221 10.35 20.45 -8.88
C ALA A 221 10.74 20.82 -7.43
N LEU A 222 11.26 19.86 -6.68
CA LEU A 222 11.78 20.07 -5.33
C LEU A 222 12.98 21.02 -5.35
N ASP A 223 13.90 20.80 -6.28
CA ASP A 223 15.12 21.60 -6.43
C ASP A 223 14.79 23.05 -6.79
N GLN A 224 13.84 23.28 -7.70
CA GLN A 224 13.33 24.61 -8.03
C GLN A 224 12.69 25.31 -6.81
N THR A 225 11.99 24.55 -5.97
CA THR A 225 11.37 25.09 -4.75
C THR A 225 12.42 25.48 -3.71
N ILE A 226 13.47 24.67 -3.56
CA ILE A 226 14.60 24.98 -2.68
C ILE A 226 15.33 26.23 -3.18
N GLU A 227 15.61 26.32 -4.48
CA GLU A 227 16.26 27.50 -5.09
C GLU A 227 15.45 28.77 -4.83
N PHE A 228 14.14 28.74 -5.11
CA PHE A 228 13.23 29.85 -4.79
C PHE A 228 13.31 30.27 -3.31
N LEU A 229 13.28 29.31 -2.39
CA LEU A 229 13.34 29.60 -0.96
C LEU A 229 14.72 30.12 -0.51
N VAL A 230 15.80 29.64 -1.11
CA VAL A 230 17.17 30.15 -0.84
C VAL A 230 17.28 31.61 -1.26
N ASP A 231 16.66 31.99 -2.38
CA ASP A 231 16.71 33.35 -2.93
C ASP A 231 15.81 34.33 -2.18
N GLU A 232 14.59 33.90 -1.82
CA GLU A 232 13.56 34.78 -1.26
C GLU A 232 13.53 34.82 0.28
N THR A 233 14.11 33.83 0.96
CA THR A 233 14.13 33.84 2.43
C THR A 233 15.37 34.55 2.99
N ARG A 234 15.21 35.18 4.16
CA ARG A 234 16.33 35.74 4.95
C ARG A 234 17.09 34.67 5.75
N VAL A 235 16.85 33.39 5.49
CA VAL A 235 17.54 32.26 6.13
C VAL A 235 18.97 32.21 5.58
N GLU A 236 19.88 31.51 6.27
CA GLU A 236 21.19 31.18 5.68
C GLU A 236 20.99 30.56 4.30
N LYS A 237 21.82 30.98 3.32
CA LYS A 237 21.70 30.62 1.90
C LYS A 237 22.13 29.18 1.59
N THR A 238 21.92 28.25 2.52
CA THR A 238 22.24 26.84 2.35
C THR A 238 20.95 26.03 2.25
N PRO A 239 20.89 25.00 1.39
CA PRO A 239 19.73 24.12 1.29
C PRO A 239 19.32 23.50 2.64
N ASP A 240 20.30 23.09 3.46
CA ASP A 240 20.02 22.49 4.79
C ASP A 240 19.31 23.45 5.73
N ALA A 241 19.75 24.71 5.79
CA ALA A 241 19.13 25.71 6.65
C ALA A 241 17.68 25.99 6.21
N VAL A 242 17.43 26.04 4.89
CA VAL A 242 16.09 26.21 4.32
C VAL A 242 15.18 25.02 4.67
N ILE A 243 15.64 23.79 4.48
CA ILE A 243 14.87 22.57 4.80
C ILE A 243 14.52 22.54 6.30
N ALA A 244 15.49 22.79 7.18
CA ALA A 244 15.27 22.81 8.63
C ALA A 244 14.30 23.93 9.05
N ALA A 245 14.41 25.11 8.44
CA ALA A 245 13.49 26.22 8.66
C ALA A 245 12.06 25.88 8.20
N ALA A 246 11.92 25.27 7.02
CA ALA A 246 10.64 24.84 6.46
C ALA A 246 9.95 23.79 7.33
N GLN A 247 10.70 22.80 7.82
CA GLN A 247 10.20 21.79 8.75
C GLN A 247 9.74 22.42 10.07
N THR A 248 10.57 23.28 10.66
CA THR A 248 10.24 23.99 11.92
C THR A 248 8.99 24.85 11.78
N PHE A 249 8.90 25.61 10.68
CA PHE A 249 7.73 26.42 10.34
C PHE A 249 6.47 25.56 10.25
N THR A 250 6.54 24.47 9.50
CA THR A 250 5.42 23.55 9.26
C THR A 250 4.93 22.89 10.55
N LEU A 251 5.82 22.36 11.37
CA LEU A 251 5.47 21.74 12.65
C LEU A 251 4.85 22.75 13.62
N LYS A 252 5.39 23.98 13.67
CA LYS A 252 4.81 25.06 14.47
C LYS A 252 3.41 25.44 13.98
N ARG A 253 3.17 25.43 12.68
CA ARG A 253 1.84 25.69 12.10
C ARG A 253 0.85 24.57 12.43
N LEU A 254 1.25 23.32 12.24
CA LEU A 254 0.42 22.15 12.54
C LEU A 254 0.06 21.99 14.03
N SER A 255 0.87 22.54 14.95
CA SER A 255 0.49 22.58 16.37
C SER A 255 -0.63 23.58 16.69
N ARG A 256 -0.98 24.46 15.74
CA ARG A 256 -2.00 25.52 15.90
C ARG A 256 -3.23 25.30 15.02
N GLU A 257 -3.06 24.62 13.90
CA GLU A 257 -4.07 24.47 12.86
C GLU A 257 -4.26 23.00 12.48
N VAL A 258 -5.51 22.60 12.27
CA VAL A 258 -5.83 21.30 11.65
C VAL A 258 -5.66 21.45 10.14
N ALA A 259 -4.63 20.82 9.58
CA ALA A 259 -4.41 20.82 8.14
C ALA A 259 -5.42 19.90 7.42
N TYR A 260 -5.98 20.41 6.33
CA TYR A 260 -6.76 19.63 5.36
C TYR A 260 -6.23 19.88 3.94
N PRO A 261 -5.82 18.84 3.19
CA PRO A 261 -5.78 17.43 3.59
C PRO A 261 -4.77 17.14 4.71
N PRO A 262 -4.87 15.99 5.40
CA PRO A 262 -3.96 15.67 6.50
C PRO A 262 -2.50 15.57 6.02
N PRO A 263 -1.54 15.98 6.86
CA PRO A 263 -0.13 15.98 6.49
C PRO A 263 0.39 14.55 6.24
N PRO A 264 1.49 14.41 5.47
CA PRO A 264 2.21 13.15 5.36
C PRO A 264 2.62 12.60 6.74
N ARG A 265 2.69 11.27 6.87
CA ARG A 265 3.18 10.65 8.12
C ARG A 265 4.68 10.88 8.27
N GLY A 266 5.17 11.05 9.49
CA GLY A 266 6.61 11.09 9.78
C GLY A 266 7.27 12.45 9.51
N LEU A 267 6.52 13.55 9.58
CA LEU A 267 7.03 14.93 9.48
C LEU A 267 7.89 15.35 10.69
N ASP A 268 7.82 14.61 11.79
CA ASP A 268 8.61 14.78 13.00
C ASP A 268 10.06 14.27 12.85
N LYS A 269 10.32 13.43 11.85
CA LYS A 269 11.67 12.95 11.54
C LYS A 269 12.46 14.05 10.86
N ALA A 270 13.68 14.33 11.35
CA ALA A 270 14.55 15.36 10.79
C ALA A 270 14.76 15.16 9.28
N LEU A 271 14.64 16.25 8.52
CA LEU A 271 14.92 16.33 7.09
C LEU A 271 16.19 17.15 6.88
N ASP A 272 17.07 16.67 6.01
CA ASP A 272 18.30 17.34 5.61
C ASP A 272 18.63 17.02 4.14
N SER A 273 19.64 17.69 3.58
CA SER A 273 20.12 17.46 2.21
C SER A 273 20.55 16.01 1.98
N SER A 274 21.08 15.31 2.98
CA SER A 274 21.51 13.91 2.85
C SER A 274 20.33 12.96 2.58
N VAL A 275 19.14 13.28 3.12
CA VAL A 275 17.90 12.56 2.81
C VAL A 275 17.54 12.73 1.34
N ILE A 276 17.61 13.96 0.83
CA ILE A 276 17.31 14.28 -0.58
C ILE A 276 18.35 13.65 -1.51
N ASP A 277 19.63 13.75 -1.19
CA ASP A 277 20.73 13.18 -1.98
C ASP A 277 20.63 11.66 -2.12
N ARG A 278 20.10 10.97 -1.10
CA ARG A 278 19.81 9.54 -1.20
C ARG A 278 18.69 9.27 -2.19
N VAL A 279 17.61 10.05 -2.13
CA VAL A 279 16.48 9.92 -3.07
C VAL A 279 16.92 10.22 -4.51
N ARG A 280 17.80 11.20 -4.73
CA ARG A 280 18.34 11.56 -6.06
C ARG A 280 19.00 10.40 -6.80
N ARG A 281 19.50 9.40 -6.08
CA ARG A 281 20.16 8.22 -6.67
C ARG A 281 19.19 7.08 -6.98
N ILE A 282 17.96 7.15 -6.49
CA ILE A 282 16.98 6.07 -6.64
C ILE A 282 16.53 5.88 -8.09
N PRO A 283 16.28 6.91 -8.92
CA PRO A 283 15.92 6.71 -10.33
C PRO A 283 16.89 5.77 -11.08
N ASP A 284 18.20 5.92 -10.86
CA ASP A 284 19.21 5.03 -11.43
C ASP A 284 19.14 3.60 -10.89
N VAL A 285 18.80 3.44 -9.61
CA VAL A 285 18.58 2.12 -9.00
C VAL A 285 17.36 1.44 -9.63
N LEU A 286 16.27 2.17 -9.86
CA LEU A 286 15.03 1.63 -10.43
C LEU A 286 15.24 1.14 -11.88
N ARG A 287 16.13 1.77 -12.64
CA ARG A 287 16.48 1.36 -14.01
C ARG A 287 17.26 0.05 -14.08
N ASN A 288 17.85 -0.42 -12.99
CA ASN A 288 18.59 -1.68 -12.99
C ASN A 288 17.64 -2.90 -13.02
N PRO A 289 17.93 -3.92 -13.84
CA PRO A 289 17.11 -5.13 -13.90
C PRO A 289 17.03 -5.80 -12.53
N SER A 290 15.86 -5.79 -11.92
CA SER A 290 15.58 -6.45 -10.66
C SER A 290 14.10 -6.84 -10.57
N ASP A 291 13.73 -7.53 -9.49
CA ASP A 291 12.35 -7.95 -9.26
C ASP A 291 11.42 -6.73 -9.14
N ARG A 292 10.32 -6.74 -9.91
CA ARG A 292 9.35 -5.62 -9.98
C ARG A 292 8.81 -5.18 -8.63
N LEU A 293 8.62 -6.11 -7.68
CA LEU A 293 8.08 -5.77 -6.35
C LEU A 293 9.15 -5.09 -5.52
N LYS A 294 10.41 -5.53 -5.61
CA LYS A 294 11.54 -4.83 -4.98
C LYS A 294 11.73 -3.42 -5.54
N VAL A 295 11.63 -3.24 -6.85
CA VAL A 295 11.70 -1.91 -7.49
C VAL A 295 10.58 -1.01 -6.98
N PHE A 296 9.34 -1.53 -6.94
CA PHE A 296 8.22 -0.75 -6.42
C PHE A 296 8.38 -0.42 -4.93
N ASP A 297 8.90 -1.33 -4.12
CA ASP A 297 9.16 -1.12 -2.69
C ASP A 297 10.17 0.01 -2.48
N VAL A 298 11.31 -0.05 -3.18
CA VAL A 298 12.34 1.01 -3.16
C VAL A 298 11.78 2.35 -3.65
N PHE A 299 11.00 2.34 -4.73
CA PHE A 299 10.29 3.52 -5.21
C PHE A 299 9.36 4.09 -4.12
N ALA A 300 8.55 3.25 -3.48
CA ALA A 300 7.52 3.69 -2.55
C ALA A 300 8.09 4.26 -1.23
N GLU A 301 9.27 3.81 -0.81
CA GLU A 301 10.05 4.40 0.28
C GLU A 301 10.62 5.78 -0.10
N ALA A 302 11.18 5.90 -1.30
CA ALA A 302 11.69 7.17 -1.83
C ALA A 302 10.56 8.20 -2.00
N ASP A 303 9.44 7.79 -2.58
CA ASP A 303 8.23 8.58 -2.77
C ASP A 303 7.65 9.10 -1.44
N ALA A 304 7.65 8.27 -0.39
CA ALA A 304 7.23 8.67 0.96
C ALA A 304 8.15 9.72 1.59
N THR A 305 9.42 9.69 1.21
CA THR A 305 10.42 10.64 1.67
C THR A 305 10.26 11.97 0.94
N LEU A 306 10.11 11.94 -0.39
CA LEU A 306 9.78 13.12 -1.18
C LEU A 306 8.49 13.79 -0.70
N ASP A 307 7.41 13.03 -0.48
CA ASP A 307 6.12 13.59 -0.07
C ASP A 307 6.22 14.42 1.22
N ARG A 308 7.06 13.99 2.17
CA ARG A 308 7.32 14.74 3.40
C ARG A 308 8.11 16.03 3.14
N THR A 309 9.15 15.94 2.33
CA THR A 309 10.04 17.06 2.03
C THR A 309 9.33 18.13 1.21
N GLU A 310 8.62 17.73 0.15
CA GLU A 310 7.76 18.59 -0.67
C GLU A 310 6.74 19.30 0.23
N TYR A 311 6.03 18.56 1.08
CA TYR A 311 5.02 19.16 1.95
C TYR A 311 5.59 20.26 2.84
N VAL A 312 6.74 20.07 3.50
CA VAL A 312 7.30 21.12 4.37
C VAL A 312 7.79 22.33 3.59
N LEU A 313 8.40 22.11 2.43
CA LEU A 313 8.91 23.20 1.58
C LEU A 313 7.76 23.99 0.97
N ASP A 314 6.72 23.32 0.46
CA ASP A 314 5.52 23.96 -0.09
C ASP A 314 4.83 24.84 0.96
N GLN A 315 4.72 24.37 2.20
CA GLN A 315 4.13 25.18 3.27
C GLN A 315 4.89 26.50 3.49
N LEU A 316 6.22 26.45 3.46
CA LEU A 316 7.05 27.65 3.60
C LEU A 316 7.00 28.52 2.34
N ALA A 317 7.12 27.92 1.15
CA ALA A 317 7.08 28.62 -0.14
C ALA A 317 5.77 29.38 -0.32
N MET A 318 4.62 28.76 -0.02
CA MET A 318 3.32 29.42 -0.02
C MET A 318 3.25 30.58 0.99
N ALA A 319 3.96 30.51 2.12
CA ALA A 319 3.98 31.58 3.10
C ALA A 319 4.84 32.77 2.63
N VAL A 320 5.98 32.49 2.02
CA VAL A 320 6.88 33.49 1.42
C VAL A 320 6.19 34.20 0.26
N ASP A 321 5.62 33.44 -0.68
CA ASP A 321 4.91 33.98 -1.84
C ASP A 321 3.76 34.92 -1.43
N ARG A 322 2.97 34.54 -0.40
CA ARG A 322 1.94 35.42 0.17
C ARG A 322 2.51 36.74 0.70
N VAL A 323 3.69 36.73 1.32
CA VAL A 323 4.32 37.96 1.83
C VAL A 323 4.81 38.82 0.67
N ILE A 324 5.46 38.24 -0.32
CA ILE A 324 5.92 38.94 -1.54
C ILE A 324 4.72 39.60 -2.24
N GLN A 325 3.63 38.86 -2.42
CA GLN A 325 2.43 39.39 -3.05
C GLN A 325 1.82 40.58 -2.27
N LEU A 326 1.80 40.51 -0.93
CA LEU A 326 1.36 41.63 -0.09
C LEU A 326 2.26 42.86 -0.21
N GLU A 327 3.57 42.67 -0.34
CA GLU A 327 4.51 43.78 -0.55
C GLU A 327 4.33 44.42 -1.93
N ILE A 328 4.11 43.61 -2.97
CA ILE A 328 3.78 44.09 -4.33
C ILE A 328 2.48 44.88 -4.33
N ASP A 329 1.43 44.39 -3.66
CA ASP A 329 0.14 45.07 -3.62
C ASP A 329 0.23 46.42 -2.88
N ARG A 330 0.97 46.47 -1.76
CA ARG A 330 1.28 47.73 -1.05
C ARG A 330 2.05 48.70 -1.94
N ALA A 331 3.05 48.25 -2.68
CA ALA A 331 3.82 49.09 -3.60
C ALA A 331 2.96 49.64 -4.76
N ARG A 332 1.89 48.91 -5.13
CA ARG A 332 0.89 49.33 -6.13
C ARG A 332 -0.21 50.22 -5.56
N GLY A 333 -0.19 50.51 -4.26
CA GLY A 333 -1.19 51.35 -3.60
C GLY A 333 -2.57 50.69 -3.43
N LYS A 334 -2.62 49.35 -3.42
CA LYS A 334 -3.79 48.57 -2.99
C LYS A 334 -3.68 48.24 -1.51
#